data_AF-Q1ZUU7-F1
#
_entry.id   AF-Q1ZUU7-F1
#
_cell.length_a   1.000
_cell.length_b   1.000
_cell.length_c   1.000
_cell.angle_alpha   90.00
_cell.angle_beta   90.00
_cell.angle_gamma   90.00
#
_symmetry.space_group_name_H-M   'P 1'
#
loop_
_entity.id
_entity.type
_entity.pdbx_description
1 polymer ?
#
loop_
_entity_poly.entity_id
_entity_poly.type
_entity_poly.pdbx_seq_one_letter_code
_entity_poly.pdbx_strand_id
1 'polypeptide(L)'
;MNKKFTLLAVSSLFALSTISTAAFTDPKVPATDPGYSTIQIMEMGQPKDVHWISVKQIAEKLKGKPPMAVGFDIDDTVLFSTPGFYRGKQEFSPNGFSYLHEQKFWDKIKCE
;
A
#
# COMPACT_ATOMS: atom_id res chain seq x y z
N MET A 1 29.95 -37.92 6.69
CA MET A 1 29.54 -36.68 7.38
C MET A 1 28.83 -37.07 8.68
N ASN A 2 29.24 -36.52 9.82
CA ASN A 2 28.77 -36.99 11.14
C ASN A 2 27.32 -36.55 11.35
N LYS A 3 26.37 -37.47 11.63
CA LYS A 3 24.93 -37.17 11.73
C LYS A 3 24.61 -36.05 12.74
N LYS A 4 25.43 -35.92 13.79
CA LYS A 4 25.35 -34.83 14.78
C LYS A 4 25.69 -33.45 14.20
N PHE A 5 26.66 -33.38 13.29
CA PHE A 5 27.04 -32.15 12.59
C PHE A 5 25.96 -31.70 11.60
N THR A 6 25.35 -32.65 10.88
CA THR A 6 24.24 -32.34 9.97
C THR A 6 23.00 -31.85 10.73
N LEU A 7 22.69 -32.47 11.87
CA LEU A 7 21.57 -32.05 12.72
C LEU A 7 21.78 -30.64 13.29
N LEU A 8 22.99 -30.34 13.80
CA LEU A 8 23.30 -28.98 14.26
C LEU A 8 23.19 -27.94 13.14
N ALA A 9 23.71 -28.24 11.95
CA ALA A 9 23.66 -27.31 10.83
C ALA A 9 22.22 -27.00 10.40
N VAL A 10 21.36 -28.03 10.30
CA VAL A 10 19.94 -27.86 9.94
C VAL A 10 19.17 -27.10 11.01
N SER A 11 19.41 -27.39 12.30
CA SER A 11 18.78 -26.66 13.41
C SER A 11 19.20 -25.18 13.45
N SER A 12 20.46 -24.86 13.16
CA SER A 12 20.94 -23.49 13.07
C SER A 12 20.35 -22.72 11.88
N LEU A 13 20.21 -23.38 10.71
CA LEU A 13 19.54 -22.79 9.54
C LEU A 13 18.06 -22.48 9.82
N PHE A 14 17.36 -23.36 10.54
CA PHE A 14 15.96 -23.13 10.94
C PHE A 14 15.84 -21.97 11.94
N ALA A 15 16.75 -21.89 12.92
CA ALA A 15 16.78 -20.78 13.90
C ALA A 15 17.12 -19.41 13.28
N LEU A 16 17.94 -19.37 12.22
CA LEU A 16 18.22 -18.13 11.49
C LEU A 16 17.03 -17.68 10.62
N SER A 17 16.22 -18.61 10.10
CA SER A 17 15.05 -18.28 9.27
C SER A 17 13.92 -17.58 10.05
N THR A 18 13.87 -17.71 11.38
CA THR A 18 12.84 -17.08 12.21
C THR A 18 13.17 -15.64 12.64
N ILE A 19 14.40 -15.16 12.40
CA ILE A 19 14.84 -13.81 12.84
C ILE A 19 14.59 -12.74 11.74
N SER A 20 14.18 -13.14 10.53
CA SER A 20 14.08 -12.24 9.38
C SER A 20 12.80 -11.41 9.25
N THR A 21 11.94 -11.30 10.27
CA THR A 21 10.63 -10.62 10.12
C THR A 21 10.37 -9.48 11.09
N ALA A 22 11.41 -8.79 11.59
CA ALA A 22 11.21 -7.41 12.03
C ALA A 22 11.19 -6.53 10.77
N ALA A 23 10.05 -6.54 10.08
CA ALA A 23 9.76 -5.55 9.05
C ALA A 23 10.03 -4.17 9.65
N PHE A 24 10.76 -3.33 8.92
CA PHE A 24 11.00 -1.92 9.23
C PHE A 24 9.68 -1.14 9.11
N THR A 25 8.73 -1.41 10.01
CA THR A 25 7.51 -0.63 10.08
C THR A 25 7.79 0.53 11.01
N ASP A 26 7.88 1.73 10.44
CA ASP A 26 7.90 2.94 11.23
C ASP A 26 6.67 2.98 12.16
N PRO A 27 6.81 3.52 13.38
CA PRO A 27 5.67 3.71 14.27
C PRO A 27 4.57 4.51 13.57
N LYS A 28 3.31 4.09 13.74
CA LYS A 28 2.16 4.89 13.25
C LYS A 28 2.13 6.22 13.99
N VAL A 29 2.51 7.28 13.30
CA VAL A 29 2.36 8.66 13.78
C VAL A 29 1.08 9.26 13.19
N PRO A 30 0.30 10.04 13.96
CA PRO A 30 -0.83 10.78 13.42
C PRO A 30 -0.37 11.71 12.30
N ALA A 31 -1.19 11.84 11.24
CA ALA A 31 -0.93 12.83 10.21
C ALA A 31 -0.96 14.24 10.83
N THR A 32 0.09 15.02 10.57
CA THR A 32 0.19 16.42 11.03
C THR A 32 -0.40 17.41 10.02
N ASP A 33 -0.52 16.99 8.77
CA ASP A 33 -1.06 17.80 7.68
C ASP A 33 -2.57 17.56 7.54
N PRO A 34 -3.37 18.62 7.27
CA PRO A 34 -4.82 18.49 7.11
C PRO A 34 -5.22 17.65 5.89
N GLY A 35 -4.30 17.48 4.93
CA GLY A 35 -4.56 16.80 3.66
C GLY A 35 -5.50 17.59 2.74
N TYR A 36 -5.58 17.15 1.48
CA TYR A 36 -6.51 17.70 0.50
C TYR A 36 -7.23 16.56 -0.21
N SER A 37 -8.52 16.74 -0.46
CA SER A 37 -9.24 15.92 -1.42
C SER A 37 -8.90 16.36 -2.85
N THR A 38 -9.09 15.44 -3.81
CA THR A 38 -8.94 15.75 -5.24
C THR A 38 -9.85 16.92 -5.65
N ILE A 39 -11.06 17.00 -5.10
CA ILE A 39 -12.00 18.10 -5.37
C ILE A 39 -11.42 19.43 -4.89
N GLN A 40 -10.87 19.47 -3.66
CA GLN A 40 -10.27 20.69 -3.13
C GLN A 40 -9.12 21.19 -4.00
N ILE A 41 -8.21 20.30 -4.42
CA ILE A 41 -7.09 20.66 -5.31
C ILE A 41 -7.58 21.20 -6.65
N MET A 42 -8.64 20.61 -7.23
CA MET A 42 -9.20 21.10 -8.49
C MET A 42 -9.81 22.49 -8.37
N GLU A 43 -10.44 22.81 -7.23
CA GLU A 43 -11.09 24.10 -7.00
C GLU A 43 -10.08 25.22 -6.69
N MET A 44 -9.08 24.93 -5.86
CA MET A 44 -8.11 25.93 -5.39
C MET A 44 -6.84 26.04 -6.27
N GLY A 45 -6.65 25.09 -7.19
CA GLY A 45 -5.40 24.92 -7.91
C GLY A 45 -4.32 24.26 -7.04
N GLN A 46 -3.06 24.35 -7.48
CA GLN A 46 -1.93 23.74 -6.77
C GLN A 46 -1.64 24.49 -5.45
N PRO A 47 -1.86 23.87 -4.27
CA PRO A 47 -1.56 24.52 -2.99
C PRO A 47 -0.05 24.75 -2.84
N LYS A 48 0.34 25.85 -2.19
CA LYS A 48 1.74 26.27 -2.02
C LYS A 48 2.51 25.44 -1.00
N ASP A 49 1.80 24.86 -0.05
CA ASP A 49 2.28 23.99 1.01
C ASP A 49 2.48 22.53 0.57
N VAL A 50 2.03 22.19 -0.64
CA VAL A 50 2.28 20.87 -1.25
C VAL A 50 3.63 20.89 -1.97
N HIS A 51 4.51 19.95 -1.63
CA HIS A 51 5.75 19.71 -2.34
C HIS A 51 5.51 18.88 -3.61
N TRP A 52 5.17 19.56 -4.70
CA TRP A 52 4.94 18.94 -6.02
C TRP A 52 6.23 18.35 -6.60
N ILE A 53 6.18 17.07 -6.97
CA ILE A 53 7.31 16.31 -7.50
C ILE A 53 6.86 15.49 -8.72
N SER A 54 7.70 15.50 -9.76
CA SER A 54 7.52 14.68 -10.96
C SER A 54 8.17 13.30 -10.83
N VAL A 55 7.71 12.35 -11.64
CA VAL A 55 8.32 11.01 -11.77
C VAL A 55 9.81 11.11 -12.12
N LYS A 56 10.20 12.06 -12.98
CA LYS A 56 11.61 12.29 -13.35
C LYS A 56 12.46 12.68 -12.13
N GLN A 57 11.96 13.59 -11.29
CA GLN A 57 12.68 13.99 -10.08
C GLN A 57 12.80 12.85 -9.06
N ILE A 58 11.81 11.96 -8.97
CA ILE A 58 11.90 10.73 -8.16
C ILE A 58 13.00 9.83 -8.72
N ALA A 59 13.01 9.58 -10.03
CA ALA A 59 14.00 8.73 -10.68
C ALA A 59 15.44 9.23 -10.46
N GLU A 60 15.67 10.55 -10.61
CA GLU A 60 16.99 11.14 -10.35
C GLU A 60 17.43 10.98 -8.89
N LYS A 61 16.51 11.14 -7.92
CA LYS A 61 16.80 10.93 -6.48
C LYS A 61 17.16 9.48 -6.15
N LEU A 62 16.72 8.53 -6.97
CA LEU A 62 16.98 7.09 -6.79
C LEU A 62 18.21 6.59 -7.57
N LYS A 63 18.85 7.45 -8.38
CA LYS A 63 20.01 7.07 -9.19
C LYS A 63 21.16 6.56 -8.31
N GLY A 64 21.72 5.41 -8.69
CA GLY A 64 22.83 4.77 -7.95
C GLY A 64 22.40 4.01 -6.68
N LYS A 65 21.12 4.03 -6.30
CA LYS A 65 20.61 3.14 -5.24
C LYS A 65 20.45 1.72 -5.77
N PRO A 66 20.75 0.67 -4.98
CA PRO A 66 20.54 -0.71 -5.38
C PRO A 66 19.02 -1.02 -5.52
N PRO A 67 18.65 -2.11 -6.21
CA PRO A 67 17.27 -2.57 -6.26
C PRO A 67 16.69 -2.76 -4.85
N MET A 68 15.44 -2.31 -4.67
CA MET A 68 14.74 -2.38 -3.39
C MET A 68 13.25 -2.64 -3.64
N ALA A 69 12.58 -3.22 -2.64
CA ALA A 69 11.13 -3.34 -2.65
C ALA A 69 10.47 -1.96 -2.46
N VAL A 70 9.42 -1.69 -3.22
CA VAL A 70 8.57 -0.50 -3.09
C VAL A 70 7.11 -0.92 -3.10
N GLY A 71 6.24 -0.17 -2.45
CA GLY A 71 4.80 -0.43 -2.39
C GLY A 71 4.00 0.62 -3.14
N PHE A 72 2.89 0.19 -3.74
CA PHE A 72 1.88 1.06 -4.32
C PHE A 72 0.53 0.71 -3.70
N ASP A 73 -0.24 1.74 -3.34
CA ASP A 73 -1.68 1.56 -3.18
C ASP A 73 -2.33 1.25 -4.54
N ILE A 74 -3.53 0.67 -4.52
CA ILE A 74 -4.23 0.22 -5.74
C ILE A 74 -5.23 1.27 -6.19
N ASP A 75 -6.21 1.54 -5.32
CA ASP A 75 -7.39 2.33 -5.62
C ASP A 75 -7.04 3.79 -5.86
N ASP A 76 -7.42 4.30 -7.03
CA ASP A 76 -7.13 5.65 -7.54
C ASP A 76 -5.63 6.06 -7.49
N THR A 77 -4.72 5.08 -7.33
CA THR A 77 -3.26 5.26 -7.41
C THR A 77 -2.69 4.64 -8.70
N VAL A 78 -2.95 3.35 -8.93
CA VAL A 78 -2.56 2.66 -10.18
C VAL A 78 -3.75 2.24 -11.02
N LEU A 79 -4.93 2.11 -10.40
CA LEU A 79 -6.18 1.78 -11.07
C LEU A 79 -7.22 2.85 -10.75
N PHE A 80 -7.84 3.42 -11.79
CA PHE A 80 -9.06 4.20 -11.61
C PHE A 80 -10.21 3.23 -11.26
N SER A 81 -10.36 2.90 -9.98
CA SER A 81 -11.28 1.86 -9.49
C SER A 81 -12.64 2.40 -9.06
N THR A 82 -12.79 3.74 -9.01
CA THR A 82 -14.06 4.44 -8.74
C THR A 82 -15.30 3.80 -9.41
N PRO A 83 -15.29 3.33 -10.68
CA PRO A 83 -16.46 2.69 -11.28
C PRO A 83 -16.99 1.46 -10.51
N GLY A 84 -16.09 0.60 -10.02
CA GLY A 84 -16.46 -0.59 -9.24
C GLY A 84 -17.06 -0.22 -7.89
N PHE A 85 -16.45 0.74 -7.18
CA PHE A 85 -16.96 1.26 -5.91
C PHE A 85 -18.31 1.99 -6.08
N TYR A 86 -18.46 2.76 -7.15
CA TYR A 86 -19.71 3.46 -7.45
C TYR A 86 -20.86 2.47 -7.70
N ARG A 87 -20.62 1.43 -8.50
CA ARG A 87 -21.60 0.35 -8.71
C ARG A 87 -21.89 -0.40 -7.40
N GLY A 88 -20.85 -0.71 -6.62
CA GLY A 88 -20.97 -1.37 -5.32
C GLY A 88 -21.87 -0.60 -4.37
N LYS A 89 -21.69 0.73 -4.27
CA LYS A 89 -22.57 1.59 -3.46
C LYS A 89 -24.02 1.49 -3.92
N GLN A 90 -24.30 1.59 -5.22
CA GLN A 90 -25.67 1.51 -5.74
C GLN A 90 -26.35 0.17 -5.43
N GLU A 91 -25.61 -0.93 -5.51
CA GLU A 91 -26.13 -2.29 -5.39
C GLU A 91 -26.31 -2.73 -3.93
N PHE A 92 -25.34 -2.41 -3.07
CA PHE A 92 -25.26 -2.95 -1.71
C PHE A 92 -25.60 -1.94 -0.61
N SER A 93 -25.48 -0.63 -0.89
CA SER A 93 -25.70 0.42 0.12
C SER A 93 -26.05 1.77 -0.53
N PRO A 94 -27.20 1.91 -1.23
CA PRO A 94 -27.48 3.09 -2.05
C PRO A 94 -27.43 4.40 -1.25
N ASN A 95 -27.85 4.35 0.02
CA ASN A 95 -27.97 5.50 0.92
C ASN A 95 -26.81 5.66 1.91
N GLY A 96 -25.69 4.95 1.71
CA GLY A 96 -24.59 5.00 2.68
C GLY A 96 -23.31 4.33 2.19
N PHE A 97 -22.42 4.00 3.14
CA PHE A 97 -21.12 3.39 2.86
C PHE A 97 -20.95 2.01 3.50
N SER A 98 -22.04 1.38 3.97
CA SER A 98 -21.95 0.07 4.63
C SER A 98 -21.46 -1.03 3.70
N TYR A 99 -21.56 -0.85 2.37
CA TYR A 99 -21.02 -1.79 1.38
C TYR A 99 -19.50 -2.02 1.53
N LEU A 100 -18.75 -1.04 2.06
CA LEU A 100 -17.31 -1.18 2.32
C LEU A 100 -17.00 -2.24 3.39
N HIS A 101 -18.01 -2.63 4.18
CA HIS A 101 -17.92 -3.69 5.19
C HIS A 101 -18.67 -4.97 4.78
N GLU A 102 -19.21 -5.03 3.55
CA GLU A 102 -19.96 -6.18 3.06
C GLU A 102 -19.08 -7.12 2.23
N GLN A 103 -18.96 -8.38 2.66
CA GLN A 103 -18.13 -9.37 1.96
C GLN A 103 -18.56 -9.60 0.51
N LYS A 104 -19.86 -9.56 0.21
CA LYS A 104 -20.39 -9.74 -1.15
C LYS A 104 -19.89 -8.66 -2.12
N PHE A 105 -19.75 -7.43 -1.64
CA PHE A 105 -19.15 -6.36 -2.44
C PHE A 105 -17.68 -6.69 -2.75
N TRP A 106 -16.91 -7.07 -1.74
CA TRP A 106 -15.50 -7.41 -1.90
C TRP A 106 -15.31 -8.61 -2.83
N ASP A 107 -16.13 -9.65 -2.72
CA ASP A 107 -16.05 -10.81 -3.60
C ASP A 107 -16.32 -10.43 -5.06
N LYS A 108 -17.25 -9.48 -5.30
CA LYS A 108 -17.55 -8.99 -6.64
C LYS A 108 -16.40 -8.17 -7.24
N ILE A 109 -15.85 -7.21 -6.49
CA ILE A 109 -14.83 -6.29 -7.03
C ILE A 109 -13.44 -6.95 -7.18
N LYS A 110 -13.19 -8.08 -6.50
CA LYS A 110 -11.94 -8.85 -6.61
C LYS A 110 -11.95 -9.91 -7.72
N CYS A 111 -13.12 -10.32 -8.20
CA CYS A 111 -13.30 -11.48 -9.11
C CYS A 111 -13.53 -11.10 -10.59
N GLU A 112 -13.53 -9.81 -10.91
CA GLU A 112 -13.27 -9.30 -12.27
C GLU A 112 -11.78 -8.92 -12.39
#